data_AF-A0AAU9CXK0-F1
#
_entry.id   AF-A0AAU9CXK0-F1
#
_cell.length_a   1.000
_cell.length_b   1.000
_cell.length_c   1.000
_cell.angle_alpha   90.00
_cell.angle_beta   90.00
_cell.angle_gamma   90.00
#
_symmetry.space_group_name_H-M   'P 1'
#
loop_
_entity.id
_entity.type
_entity.pdbx_description
1 polymer ?
#
loop_
_entity_poly.entity_id
_entity_poly.type
_entity_poly.pdbx_seq_one_letter_code
_entity_poly.pdbx_strand_id
1 'polypeptide(L)'
;MEKNERILGEFSTRQTGNSVVLTVPKKAQIPAGRKYILFLKKDGTLEYRTAENNPWLNGEFADIDFKKEMADVGNYGVEKPRGKEIID
;
A
#
# COMPACT_ATOMS: atom_id res chain seq x y z
N MET A 1 5.50 24.69 -2.46
CA MET A 1 4.60 23.72 -3.10
C MET A 1 3.35 23.62 -2.24
N GLU A 2 2.30 24.34 -2.62
CA GLU A 2 1.02 24.25 -1.90
C GLU A 2 0.46 22.84 -2.07
N LYS A 3 0.40 22.08 -0.97
CA LYS A 3 -0.48 20.93 -0.90
C LYS A 3 -1.88 21.50 -0.99
N ASN A 4 -2.59 21.23 -2.08
CA ASN A 4 -4.02 21.51 -2.20
C ASN A 4 -4.78 20.65 -1.19
N GLU A 5 -4.74 21.05 0.08
CA GLU A 5 -5.54 20.50 1.15
C GLU A 5 -6.99 20.89 0.87
N ARG A 6 -7.71 19.99 0.22
CA ARG A 6 -9.12 20.19 -0.09
C ARG A 6 -9.95 19.71 1.08
N ILE A 7 -10.74 20.62 1.66
CA ILE A 7 -11.75 20.26 2.66
C ILE A 7 -12.78 19.33 2.00
N LEU A 8 -12.86 18.10 2.50
CA LEU A 8 -13.84 17.11 2.07
C LEU A 8 -15.19 17.28 2.79
N GLY A 9 -15.35 18.30 3.62
CA GLY A 9 -16.56 18.55 4.41
C GLY A 9 -16.43 18.07 5.85
N GLU A 10 -17.51 18.23 6.61
CA GLU A 10 -17.59 17.85 8.02
C GLU A 10 -18.19 16.45 8.16
N PHE A 11 -17.56 15.63 9.00
CA PHE A 11 -17.99 14.27 9.27
C PHE A 11 -17.98 14.04 10.77
N SER A 12 -19.07 13.49 11.31
CA SER A 12 -19.14 13.05 12.69
C SER A 12 -18.70 11.59 12.81
N THR A 13 -18.07 11.28 13.93
CA THR A 13 -17.85 9.90 14.33
C THR A 13 -19.16 9.26 14.75
N ARG A 14 -19.26 7.93 14.66
CA ARG A 14 -20.38 7.17 15.18
C ARG A 14 -19.92 5.97 15.98
N GLN A 15 -20.67 5.63 17.02
CA GLN A 15 -20.48 4.39 17.76
C GLN A 15 -20.94 3.22 16.90
N THR A 16 -20.13 2.18 16.79
CA THR A 16 -20.47 0.92 16.14
C THR A 16 -19.91 -0.21 16.99
N GLY A 17 -20.79 -0.91 17.71
CA GLY A 17 -20.39 -1.88 18.72
C GLY A 17 -19.53 -1.25 19.82
N ASN A 18 -18.36 -1.83 20.05
CA ASN A 18 -17.38 -1.33 21.03
C ASN A 18 -16.33 -0.38 20.41
N SER A 19 -16.65 0.31 19.32
CA SER A 19 -15.67 1.14 18.60
C SER A 19 -16.30 2.42 18.06
N VAL A 20 -15.46 3.47 17.97
CA VAL A 20 -15.81 4.74 17.34
C VAL A 20 -15.25 4.74 15.92
N VAL A 21 -16.11 5.01 14.94
CA VAL A 21 -15.75 4.97 13.51
C VAL A 21 -15.92 6.35 12.89
N LEU A 22 -14.91 6.81 12.16
CA LEU A 22 -14.99 7.96 11.27
C LEU A 22 -15.10 7.48 9.82
N THR A 23 -16.13 7.92 9.10
CA THR A 23 -16.38 7.44 7.73
C THR A 23 -15.64 8.31 6.73
N VAL A 24 -14.84 7.67 5.87
CA VAL A 24 -14.17 8.35 4.75
C VAL A 24 -15.13 8.41 3.55
N PRO A 25 -15.40 9.60 2.98
CA PRO A 25 -16.35 9.73 1.89
C PRO A 25 -15.78 9.19 0.57
N LYS A 26 -16.64 8.61 -0.29
CA LYS A 26 -16.23 8.06 -1.61
C LYS A 26 -15.51 9.06 -2.51
N LYS A 27 -15.81 10.36 -2.40
CA LYS A 27 -15.14 11.43 -3.14
C LYS A 27 -13.64 11.55 -2.86
N ALA A 28 -13.16 10.97 -1.76
CA ALA A 28 -11.74 10.87 -1.46
C ALA A 28 -11.02 9.85 -2.36
N GLN A 29 -11.75 9.00 -3.10
CA GLN A 29 -11.21 7.98 -4.00
C GLN A 29 -10.24 7.00 -3.32
N ILE A 30 -10.40 6.78 -2.01
CA ILE A 30 -9.61 5.81 -1.27
C ILE A 30 -10.27 4.43 -1.43
N PRO A 31 -9.56 3.42 -1.94
CA PRO A 31 -10.10 2.07 -2.11
C PRO A 31 -10.30 1.38 -0.75
N ALA A 32 -11.25 0.46 -0.70
CA ALA A 32 -11.45 -0.41 0.46
C ALA A 32 -10.21 -1.29 0.70
N GLY A 33 -9.92 -1.61 1.97
CA GLY A 33 -8.78 -2.45 2.35
C GLY A 33 -7.44 -1.71 2.51
N ARG A 34 -7.35 -0.44 2.09
CA ARG A 34 -6.14 0.37 2.28
C ARG A 34 -5.89 0.64 3.77
N LYS A 35 -4.67 0.36 4.23
CA LYS A 35 -4.27 0.50 5.63
C LYS A 35 -3.65 1.87 5.90
N TYR A 36 -3.99 2.42 7.07
CA TYR A 36 -3.47 3.70 7.55
C TYR A 36 -3.01 3.56 8.99
N ILE A 37 -1.95 4.29 9.35
CA ILE A 37 -1.51 4.51 10.72
C ILE A 37 -2.20 5.78 11.21
N LEU A 38 -2.87 5.67 12.36
CA LEU A 38 -3.52 6.79 13.03
C LEU A 38 -2.59 7.38 14.08
N PHE A 39 -2.29 8.66 13.95
CA PHE A 39 -1.54 9.44 14.93
C PHE A 39 -2.48 10.36 15.70
N LEU A 40 -2.42 10.31 17.03
CA LEU A 40 -3.02 11.32 17.89
C LEU A 40 -1.94 12.33 18.28
N LYS A 41 -2.09 13.57 17.83
CA LYS A 41 -1.21 14.67 18.22
C LYS A 41 -1.57 15.20 19.61
N LYS A 42 -0.65 15.94 20.22
CA LYS A 42 -0.82 16.52 21.56
C LYS A 42 -1.96 17.56 21.64
N ASP A 43 -2.27 18.20 20.52
CA ASP A 43 -3.37 19.16 20.37
C ASP A 43 -4.75 18.48 20.20
N GLY A 44 -4.80 17.14 20.22
CA GLY A 44 -6.03 16.37 19.99
C GLY A 44 -6.33 16.10 18.52
N THR A 45 -5.50 16.58 17.59
CA THR A 45 -5.68 16.35 16.15
C THR A 45 -5.39 14.89 15.79
N LEU A 46 -6.29 14.27 15.02
CA LEU A 46 -6.08 12.96 14.41
C LEU A 46 -5.46 13.12 13.00
N GLU A 47 -4.34 12.45 12.76
CA GLU A 47 -3.69 12.41 11.45
C GLU A 47 -3.58 10.96 10.96
N TYR A 48 -4.15 10.68 9.78
CA TYR A 48 -4.02 9.37 9.12
C TYR A 48 -2.90 9.42 8.08
N ARG A 49 -1.91 8.54 8.21
CA ARG A 49 -0.85 8.34 7.21
C ARG A 49 -0.98 6.96 6.59
N THR A 50 -0.65 6.79 5.32
CA THR A 50 -0.60 5.46 4.71
C THR A 50 0.36 4.58 5.49
N ALA A 51 -0.11 3.42 5.96
CA ALA A 51 0.81 2.37 6.40
C ALA A 51 1.64 1.94 5.17
N GLU A 52 2.87 1.45 5.38
CA GLU A 52 3.79 1.06 4.31
C GLU A 52 3.08 0.53 3.08
N ASN A 53 3.35 1.18 1.94
CA ASN A 53 2.70 0.90 0.67
C ASN A 53 3.32 -0.37 0.10
N ASN A 54 3.05 -1.51 0.73
CA ASN A 54 3.48 -2.80 0.22
C ASN A 54 2.68 -3.08 -1.07
N PRO A 55 3.35 -3.09 -2.25
CA PRO A 55 2.69 -3.25 -3.53
C PRO A 55 1.99 -4.61 -3.71
N TRP A 56 2.36 -5.60 -2.87
CA TRP A 56 1.67 -6.88 -2.78
C TRP A 56 0.29 -6.80 -2.13
N LEU A 57 0.03 -5.78 -1.31
CA LEU A 57 -1.19 -5.66 -0.48
C LEU A 57 -2.09 -4.49 -0.87
N ASN A 58 -1.64 -3.62 -1.78
CA ASN A 58 -2.38 -2.43 -2.21
C ASN A 58 -3.04 -2.60 -3.59
N GLY A 59 -2.91 -3.78 -4.22
CA GLY A 59 -3.48 -4.11 -5.52
C GLY A 59 -2.64 -3.68 -6.73
N GLU A 60 -1.48 -3.05 -6.51
CA GLU A 60 -0.56 -2.62 -7.58
C GLU A 60 -0.05 -3.79 -8.41
N PHE A 61 0.15 -4.94 -7.78
CA PHE A 61 0.52 -6.20 -8.44
C PHE A 61 -0.66 -7.17 -8.62
N ALA A 62 -1.92 -6.71 -8.57
CA ALA A 62 -3.07 -7.60 -8.75
C ALA A 62 -3.10 -8.27 -10.14
N ASP A 63 -2.58 -7.57 -11.16
CA ASP A 63 -2.60 -7.99 -12.56
C ASP A 63 -1.19 -8.33 -13.10
N ILE A 64 -0.23 -8.60 -12.21
CA ILE A 64 1.15 -8.91 -12.62
C ILE A 64 1.21 -10.26 -13.36
N ASP A 65 1.77 -10.26 -14.57
CA ASP A 65 2.01 -11.48 -15.35
C ASP A 65 3.46 -11.95 -15.18
N PHE A 66 3.67 -12.78 -14.16
CA PHE A 66 4.98 -13.33 -13.84
C PHE A 66 5.61 -14.13 -14.99
N LYS A 67 4.80 -14.71 -15.90
CA LYS A 67 5.36 -15.45 -17.04
C LYS A 67 5.99 -14.51 -18.05
N LYS A 68 5.31 -13.40 -18.34
CA LYS A 68 5.84 -12.36 -19.21
C LYS A 68 7.09 -11.71 -18.60
N GLU A 69 7.05 -11.42 -17.31
CA GLU A 69 8.17 -10.81 -16.60
C GLU A 69 9.39 -11.72 -16.60
N MET A 70 9.21 -13.02 -16.33
CA MET A 70 10.30 -13.99 -16.36
C MET A 70 10.88 -14.24 -17.77
N ALA A 71 10.08 -14.04 -18.82
CA ALA A 71 10.58 -14.06 -20.19
C ALA A 71 11.45 -12.85 -20.53
N ASP A 72 11.20 -11.70 -19.89
CA ASP A 72 11.95 -10.45 -20.10
C ASP A 72 13.25 -10.41 -19.27
N VAL A 73 13.18 -10.72 -17.97
CA VAL A 73 14.35 -10.63 -17.06
C VAL A 73 15.24 -11.87 -17.12
N GLY A 74 14.75 -12.98 -17.69
CA GLY A 74 15.45 -14.26 -17.71
C GLY A 74 15.31 -15.04 -16.40
N ASN A 75 15.47 -16.37 -16.50
CA ASN A 75 15.35 -17.27 -15.35
C ASN A 75 16.74 -17.64 -14.81
N TYR A 76 17.24 -16.86 -13.87
CA TYR A 76 18.57 -17.03 -13.25
C TYR A 76 18.77 -18.37 -12.52
N GLY A 77 17.69 -19.11 -12.23
CA GLY A 77 17.75 -20.46 -11.65
C GLY A 77 18.03 -21.58 -12.66
N VAL A 78 18.03 -21.28 -13.96
CA VAL A 78 18.21 -22.26 -15.05
C VAL A 78 19.46 -21.93 -15.89
N GLU A 79 20.28 -20.99 -15.43
CA GLU A 79 21.53 -20.69 -16.11
C GLU A 79 22.47 -21.89 -16.07
N LYS A 80 23.06 -22.20 -17.22
CA LYS A 80 24.09 -23.22 -17.29
C LYS A 80 25.32 -22.73 -16.51
N PRO A 81 25.89 -23.55 -15.62
CA PRO A 81 27.13 -23.19 -14.92
C PRO A 81 28.20 -22.78 -15.93
N ARG A 82 28.74 -21.55 -15.79
CA ARG A 82 29.82 -21.03 -16.65
C ARG A 82 31.22 -21.19 -16.03
N GLY A 83 31.30 -21.68 -14.79
CA GLY A 83 32.56 -21.93 -14.11
C GLY A 83 33.28 -23.16 -14.65
N LYS A 84 34.59 -23.04 -14.94
CA LYS A 84 35.50 -24.19 -14.99
C LYS A 84 35.95 -24.46 -13.56
N GLU A 85 35.11 -25.09 -12.75
CA GLU A 85 35.56 -25.53 -11.44
C GLU A 85 36.57 -26.66 -11.65
N ILE A 86 37.81 -26.42 -11.20
CA ILE A 86 38.86 -27.43 -11.18
C ILE A 86 38.52 -28.35 -10.02
N ILE A 87 38.24 -29.61 -10.33
CA ILE A 87 38.03 -30.66 -9.34
C ILE A 87 39.44 -31.16 -8.96
N ASP A 88 39.91 -30.82 -7.75
CA ASP A 88 41.08 -31.44 -7.11
C ASP A 88 40.74 -32.84 -6.58
#